data_AF-A0A2V7YA81-F1
#
_entry.id   AF-A0A2V7YA81-F1
#
_cell.length_a   1.000
_cell.length_b   1.000
_cell.length_c   1.000
_cell.angle_alpha   90.00
_cell.angle_beta   90.00
_cell.angle_gamma   90.00
#
_symmetry.space_group_name_H-M   'P 1'
#
loop_
_entity.id
_entity.type
_entity.pdbx_description
1 polymer ?
#
loop_
_entity_poly.entity_id
_entity_poly.type
_entity_poly.pdbx_seq_one_letter_code
_entity_poly.pdbx_strand_id
1 'polypeptide(L)'
;MAQRPVAPAPAPVRAYQPDEHATPDQYAPGDFILTHNGGFQARLIRFGQSLRFWGADRKYTRWSHTAIIVSADGEIIEALGNGVVLNRLEKYRPTEYHLVKIDDIVAAPADRAQVAAFARWCLDQPYDWLTIVSIILSLLTGCKFNFGFDGQCICSGL
;
A
#
# COMPACT_ATOMS: atom_id res chain seq x y z
N MET A 1 -4.16 -35.73 -3.93
CA MET A 1 -5.11 -34.68 -3.49
C MET A 1 -4.29 -33.51 -2.97
N ALA A 2 -4.17 -32.42 -3.73
CA ALA A 2 -3.50 -31.21 -3.25
C ALA A 2 -4.43 -30.49 -2.27
N GLN A 3 -3.97 -30.23 -1.04
CA GLN A 3 -4.70 -29.41 -0.08
C GLN A 3 -4.92 -28.02 -0.69
N ARG A 4 -6.17 -27.58 -0.73
CA ARG A 4 -6.53 -26.23 -1.14
C ARG A 4 -5.87 -25.28 -0.12
N PRO A 5 -5.03 -24.31 -0.52
CA PRO A 5 -4.42 -23.39 0.42
C PRO A 5 -5.54 -22.71 1.21
N VAL A 6 -5.49 -22.85 2.53
CA VAL A 6 -6.40 -22.14 3.44
C VAL A 6 -6.08 -20.67 3.25
N ALA A 7 -7.09 -19.88 2.87
CA ALA A 7 -6.92 -18.44 2.80
C ALA A 7 -6.51 -17.95 4.19
N PRO A 8 -5.43 -17.16 4.32
CA PRO A 8 -5.02 -16.63 5.61
C PRO A 8 -6.19 -15.86 6.22
N ALA A 9 -6.29 -15.90 7.55
CA ALA A 9 -7.26 -15.07 8.26
C ALA A 9 -7.04 -13.60 7.85
N PRO A 10 -8.13 -12.82 7.67
CA PRO A 10 -7.98 -11.42 7.33
C PRO A 10 -7.19 -10.73 8.44
N ALA A 11 -6.11 -10.05 8.03
CA ALA A 11 -5.25 -9.30 8.92
C ALA A 11 -6.06 -8.30 9.78
N PRO A 12 -5.67 -8.04 11.03
CA PRO A 12 -6.37 -7.06 11.86
C PRO A 12 -6.27 -5.68 11.22
N VAL A 13 -7.42 -5.08 10.90
CA VAL A 13 -7.50 -3.73 10.33
C VAL A 13 -8.16 -2.79 11.32
N ARG A 14 -7.53 -1.63 11.55
CA ARG A 14 -8.10 -0.54 12.33
C ARG A 14 -8.22 0.72 11.47
N ALA A 15 -9.43 1.25 11.36
CA ALA A 15 -9.69 2.50 10.66
C ALA A 15 -9.40 3.71 11.57
N TYR A 16 -8.80 4.74 11.01
CA TYR A 16 -8.61 6.05 11.61
C TYR A 16 -9.29 7.08 10.68
N GLN A 17 -10.25 7.82 11.23
CA GLN A 17 -10.90 8.92 10.53
C GLN A 17 -9.97 10.14 10.46
N PRO A 18 -10.26 11.14 9.61
CA PRO A 18 -9.57 12.42 9.67
C PRO A 18 -9.53 12.95 11.11
N ASP A 19 -8.37 13.48 11.50
CA ASP A 19 -8.01 13.96 12.83
C ASP A 19 -7.84 12.88 13.92
N GLU A 20 -8.19 11.62 13.64
CA GLU A 20 -7.78 10.48 14.45
C GLU A 20 -6.40 9.98 14.00
N HIS A 21 -5.60 9.50 14.94
CA HIS A 21 -4.26 9.01 14.63
C HIS A 21 -3.82 7.86 15.51
N ALA A 22 -3.07 6.93 14.94
CA ALA A 22 -2.47 5.82 15.65
C ALA A 22 -1.39 6.32 16.60
N THR A 23 -1.42 5.87 17.85
CA THR A 23 -0.36 6.14 18.82
C THR A 23 0.76 5.10 18.67
N PRO A 24 2.02 5.40 19.07
CA PRO A 24 3.16 4.50 18.92
C PRO A 24 2.99 3.08 19.48
N ASP A 25 2.10 2.88 20.46
CA ASP A 25 1.74 1.57 21.02
C ASP A 25 0.80 0.75 20.13
N GLN A 26 0.24 1.35 19.08
CA GLN A 26 -0.80 0.74 18.25
C GLN A 26 -0.25 0.12 16.96
N TYR A 27 0.98 0.43 16.57
CA TYR A 27 1.64 -0.08 15.38
C TYR A 27 3.06 -0.55 15.68
N ALA A 28 3.62 -1.35 14.77
CA ALA A 28 5.01 -1.75 14.82
C ALA A 28 5.66 -1.69 13.42
N PRO A 29 7.00 -1.60 13.33
CA PRO A 29 7.71 -1.73 12.07
C PRO A 29 7.26 -2.97 11.29
N GLY A 30 6.98 -2.81 10.00
CA GLY A 30 6.43 -3.82 9.10
C GLY A 30 4.91 -3.74 8.91
N ASP A 31 4.16 -3.10 9.82
CA ASP A 31 2.74 -2.80 9.56
C ASP A 31 2.64 -1.79 8.41
N PHE A 32 1.50 -1.74 7.73
CA PHE A 32 1.28 -0.81 6.64
C PHE A 32 -0.08 -0.13 6.75
N ILE A 33 -0.20 1.02 6.10
CA ILE A 33 -1.47 1.76 6.02
C ILE A 33 -2.04 1.69 4.62
N LEU A 34 -3.36 1.61 4.52
CA LEU A 34 -4.11 1.84 3.29
C LEU A 34 -4.83 3.18 3.39
N THR A 35 -4.65 4.03 2.39
CA THR A 35 -5.27 5.37 2.38
C THR A 35 -5.66 5.78 0.96
N HIS A 36 -6.26 6.96 0.86
CA HIS A 36 -6.59 7.58 -0.41
C HIS A 36 -6.07 9.00 -0.44
N ASN A 37 -5.34 9.37 -1.49
CA ASN A 37 -4.91 10.75 -1.66
C ASN A 37 -5.91 11.52 -2.55
N GLY A 38 -5.99 12.84 -2.39
CA GLY A 38 -6.81 13.71 -3.24
C GLY A 38 -6.19 14.06 -4.59
N GLY A 39 -4.92 13.67 -4.81
CA GLY A 39 -4.13 14.02 -5.99
C GLY A 39 -4.62 13.39 -7.30
N PHE A 40 -4.18 13.95 -8.42
CA PHE A 40 -4.57 13.51 -9.77
C PHE A 40 -4.32 12.01 -10.02
N GLN A 41 -3.20 11.46 -9.54
CA GLN A 41 -2.89 10.02 -9.66
C GLN A 41 -3.87 9.13 -8.89
N ALA A 42 -4.28 9.54 -7.69
CA ALA A 42 -5.25 8.81 -6.90
C ALA A 42 -6.64 8.79 -7.56
N ARG A 43 -7.04 9.89 -8.22
CA ARG A 43 -8.26 9.91 -9.03
C ARG A 43 -8.16 8.97 -10.23
N LEU A 44 -6.99 8.87 -10.86
CA LEU A 44 -6.78 8.02 -12.03
C LEU A 44 -6.79 6.52 -11.67
N ILE A 45 -6.17 6.14 -10.56
CA ILE A 45 -6.22 4.76 -10.03
C ILE A 45 -7.66 4.39 -9.67
N ARG A 46 -8.37 5.27 -8.96
CA ARG A 46 -9.78 5.06 -8.62
C ARG A 46 -10.67 4.96 -9.85
N PHE A 47 -10.43 5.77 -10.87
CA PHE A 47 -11.15 5.70 -12.14
C PHE A 47 -10.93 4.34 -12.83
N GLY A 48 -9.68 3.90 -12.97
CA GLY A 48 -9.34 2.60 -13.55
C GLY A 48 -9.92 1.43 -12.76
N GLN A 49 -9.85 1.47 -11.42
CA GLN A 49 -10.48 0.45 -10.57
C GLN A 49 -12.01 0.46 -10.68
N SER A 50 -12.64 1.63 -10.80
CA SER A 50 -14.10 1.75 -10.94
C SER A 50 -14.65 1.25 -12.27
N LEU A 51 -13.82 1.21 -13.32
CA LEU A 51 -14.15 0.58 -14.61
C LEU A 51 -14.11 -0.95 -14.57
N ARG A 52 -13.44 -1.54 -13.56
CA ARG A 52 -13.19 -2.98 -13.48
C ARG A 52 -13.96 -3.66 -12.35
N PHE A 53 -14.10 -3.01 -11.20
CA PHE A 53 -14.80 -3.55 -10.04
C PHE A 53 -16.23 -3.01 -9.97
N TRP A 54 -17.18 -3.89 -10.29
CA TRP A 54 -18.61 -3.61 -10.31
C TRP A 54 -19.33 -4.39 -9.19
N GLY A 55 -20.54 -3.98 -8.84
CA GLY A 55 -21.34 -4.70 -7.83
C GLY A 55 -20.68 -4.72 -6.45
N ALA A 56 -20.60 -5.90 -5.84
CA ALA A 56 -20.11 -6.10 -4.47
C ALA A 56 -18.63 -5.72 -4.28
N ASP A 57 -17.84 -5.71 -5.35
CA ASP A 57 -16.40 -5.45 -5.31
C ASP A 57 -16.04 -3.97 -5.43
N ARG A 58 -17.03 -3.10 -5.65
CA ARG A 58 -16.83 -1.64 -5.75
C ARG A 58 -16.20 -1.04 -4.48
N LYS A 59 -16.36 -1.71 -3.33
CA LYS A 59 -15.72 -1.32 -2.06
C LYS A 59 -14.17 -1.29 -2.14
N TYR A 60 -13.57 -2.07 -3.03
CA TYR A 60 -12.12 -2.14 -3.19
C TYR A 60 -11.53 -0.95 -3.96
N THR A 61 -12.37 -0.14 -4.61
CA THR A 61 -11.91 1.04 -5.37
C THR A 61 -11.69 2.28 -4.50
N ARG A 62 -11.79 2.15 -3.17
CA ARG A 62 -11.64 3.27 -2.24
C ARG A 62 -10.17 3.63 -2.00
N TRP A 63 -9.29 2.63 -2.00
CA TRP A 63 -7.87 2.76 -1.65
C TRP A 63 -7.03 3.06 -2.88
N SER A 64 -6.18 4.07 -2.79
CA SER A 64 -5.32 4.50 -3.90
C SER A 64 -3.85 4.58 -3.52
N HIS A 65 -3.52 4.38 -2.25
CA HIS A 65 -2.17 4.55 -1.73
C HIS A 65 -1.92 3.64 -0.53
N THR A 66 -0.66 3.25 -0.36
CA THR A 66 -0.18 2.47 0.78
C THR A 66 1.21 2.94 1.18
N ALA A 67 1.54 2.77 2.46
CA ALA A 67 2.85 3.09 3.02
C ALA A 67 3.21 2.09 4.13
N ILE A 68 4.48 1.72 4.23
CA ILE A 68 4.99 0.79 5.24
C ILE A 68 5.56 1.56 6.41
N ILE A 69 5.18 1.21 7.63
CA ILE A 69 5.76 1.73 8.87
C ILE A 69 7.11 1.06 9.07
N VAL A 70 8.17 1.84 9.21
CA VAL A 70 9.55 1.32 9.33
C VAL A 70 10.16 1.56 10.71
N SER A 71 9.50 2.34 11.57
CA SER A 71 9.98 2.64 12.92
C SER A 71 8.86 2.63 13.96
N ALA A 72 9.24 2.56 15.23
CA ALA A 72 8.32 2.65 16.36
C ALA A 72 7.81 4.09 16.61
N ASP A 73 8.47 5.12 16.08
CA ASP A 73 8.04 6.52 16.18
C ASP A 73 7.16 6.97 15.00
N GLY A 74 6.78 6.05 14.11
CA GLY A 74 5.85 6.30 13.02
C GLY A 74 6.49 6.86 11.75
N GLU A 75 7.79 6.61 11.54
CA GLU A 75 8.39 6.77 10.22
C GLU A 75 7.75 5.78 9.24
N ILE A 76 7.48 6.28 8.05
CA ILE A 76 6.91 5.51 6.95
C ILE A 76 7.77 5.63 5.71
N ILE A 77 7.85 4.54 4.95
CA ILE A 77 8.33 4.55 3.58
C ILE A 77 7.13 4.47 2.65
N GLU A 78 7.10 5.35 1.65
CA GLU A 78 6.06 5.37 0.64
C GLU A 78 6.61 5.71 -0.74
N ALA A 79 6.05 5.07 -1.76
CA ALA A 79 6.35 5.34 -3.14
C ALA A 79 5.38 6.41 -3.66
N LEU A 80 5.89 7.60 -3.99
CA LEU A 80 5.15 8.72 -4.53
C LEU A 80 5.58 8.98 -5.99
N GLY A 81 4.83 9.80 -6.72
CA GLY A 81 5.09 10.11 -8.15
C GLY A 81 6.51 10.57 -8.51
N ASN A 82 7.32 10.95 -7.52
CA ASN A 82 8.71 11.41 -7.65
C ASN A 82 9.75 10.44 -7.06
N GLY A 83 9.35 9.29 -6.53
CA GLY A 83 10.25 8.28 -5.95
C GLY A 83 9.76 7.72 -4.62
N VAL A 84 10.54 6.79 -4.08
CA VAL A 84 10.35 6.24 -2.73
C VAL A 84 10.97 7.18 -1.71
N VAL A 85 10.18 7.64 -0.74
CA VAL A 85 10.59 8.65 0.24
C VAL A 85 10.31 8.19 1.66
N LEU A 86 11.11 8.72 2.59
CA LEU A 86 10.86 8.66 4.02
C LEU A 86 9.91 9.80 4.41
N ASN A 87 8.83 9.48 5.10
CA ASN A 87 7.89 10.44 5.67
C ASN A 87 7.50 9.99 7.09
N ARG A 88 6.52 10.69 7.67
CA ARG A 88 5.93 10.33 8.96
C ARG A 88 4.45 10.06 8.82
N LEU A 89 3.94 9.12 9.61
CA LEU A 89 2.53 8.74 9.65
C LEU A 89 1.61 9.95 9.89
N GLU A 90 2.07 10.95 10.67
CA GLU A 90 1.36 12.21 10.94
C GLU A 90 0.92 12.95 9.66
N LYS A 91 1.63 12.75 8.54
CA LYS A 91 1.22 13.28 7.23
C LYS A 91 -0.21 12.90 6.86
N TYR A 92 -0.68 11.74 7.31
CA TYR A 92 -2.01 11.21 7.04
C TYR A 92 -3.06 11.61 8.05
N ARG A 93 -2.74 12.40 9.09
CA ARG A 93 -3.72 12.93 10.04
C ARG A 93 -4.95 13.59 9.41
N PRO A 94 -4.86 14.41 8.34
CA PRO A 94 -6.06 15.01 7.74
C PRO A 94 -6.84 14.05 6.81
N THR A 95 -6.44 12.78 6.71
CA THR A 95 -6.96 11.82 5.73
C THR A 95 -7.36 10.51 6.40
N GLU A 96 -8.43 9.88 5.94
CA GLU A 96 -8.76 8.52 6.40
C GLU A 96 -7.63 7.55 6.02
N TYR A 97 -7.20 6.73 6.97
CA TYR A 97 -6.33 5.60 6.69
C TYR A 97 -6.69 4.39 7.53
N HIS A 98 -6.38 3.21 7.01
CA HIS A 98 -6.60 1.94 7.66
C HIS A 98 -5.23 1.34 7.99
N LEU A 99 -4.95 1.15 9.27
CA LEU A 99 -3.77 0.44 9.75
C LEU A 99 -4.00 -1.07 9.63
N VAL A 100 -3.12 -1.76 8.92
CA VAL A 100 -3.16 -3.21 8.74
C VAL A 100 -1.99 -3.82 9.48
N LYS A 101 -2.29 -4.69 10.45
CA LYS A 101 -1.27 -5.43 11.21
C LYS A 101 -0.87 -6.69 10.49
N ILE A 102 0.43 -6.98 10.43
CA ILE A 102 0.92 -8.20 9.77
C ILE A 102 1.14 -9.39 10.73
N ASP A 103 0.72 -9.26 11.99
CA ASP A 103 0.98 -10.24 13.06
C ASP A 103 0.47 -11.65 12.70
N ASP A 104 -0.67 -11.76 12.04
CA ASP A 104 -1.27 -13.05 11.64
C ASP A 104 -0.66 -13.65 10.36
N ILE A 105 0.21 -12.88 9.68
CA ILE A 105 0.87 -13.28 8.42
C ILE A 105 2.34 -13.63 8.67
N VAL A 106 2.96 -12.98 9.66
CA VAL A 106 4.36 -13.16 10.01
C VAL A 106 4.54 -14.38 10.91
N ALA A 107 5.43 -15.29 10.50
CA ALA A 107 5.74 -16.50 11.26
C ALA A 107 6.80 -16.25 12.35
N ALA A 108 7.74 -15.32 12.11
CA ALA A 108 8.82 -15.01 13.04
C ALA A 108 9.02 -13.48 13.20
N PRO A 109 9.36 -12.98 14.41
CA PRO A 109 9.64 -11.54 14.61
C PRO A 109 10.71 -10.96 13.67
N ALA A 110 11.64 -11.80 13.20
CA ALA A 110 12.65 -11.42 12.21
C ALA A 110 12.04 -11.01 10.86
N ASP A 111 10.89 -11.55 10.47
CA ASP A 111 10.25 -11.25 9.18
C ASP A 111 9.76 -9.79 9.17
N ARG A 112 9.29 -9.27 10.32
CA ARG A 112 8.91 -7.85 10.44
C ARG A 112 10.11 -6.92 10.20
N ALA A 113 11.26 -7.27 10.77
CA ALA A 113 12.49 -6.53 10.56
C ALA A 113 12.93 -6.57 9.09
N GLN A 114 12.73 -7.71 8.41
CA GLN A 114 13.01 -7.83 6.98
C GLN A 114 12.08 -6.96 6.13
N VAL A 115 10.78 -6.92 6.42
CA VAL A 115 9.83 -6.01 5.74
C VAL A 115 10.27 -4.55 5.89
N ALA A 116 10.57 -4.12 7.10
CA ALA A 116 11.03 -2.75 7.35
C ALA A 116 12.40 -2.46 6.70
N ALA A 117 13.31 -3.43 6.69
CA ALA A 117 14.62 -3.31 6.04
C ALA A 117 14.49 -3.23 4.51
N PHE A 118 13.60 -4.03 3.92
CA PHE A 118 13.31 -3.99 2.48
C PHE A 118 12.73 -2.62 2.08
N ALA A 119 11.74 -2.13 2.82
CA ALA A 119 11.18 -0.80 2.57
C ALA A 119 12.27 0.30 2.64
N ARG A 120 13.16 0.24 3.64
CA ARG A 120 14.30 1.17 3.74
C ARG A 120 15.30 1.01 2.60
N TRP A 121 15.55 -0.20 2.14
CA TRP A 121 16.45 -0.46 1.00
C TRP A 121 15.92 0.14 -0.30
N CYS A 122 14.59 0.23 -0.44
CA CYS A 122 13.93 0.89 -1.57
C CYS A 122 13.99 2.43 -1.52
N LEU A 123 14.50 3.06 -0.45
CA LEU A 123 14.58 4.51 -0.35
C LEU A 123 15.36 5.10 -1.53
N ASP A 124 14.90 6.24 -2.05
CA ASP A 124 15.44 6.95 -3.22
C ASP A 124 15.34 6.18 -4.56
N GLN A 125 14.72 4.99 -4.58
CA GLN A 125 14.41 4.32 -5.84
C GLN A 125 13.38 5.14 -6.64
N PRO A 126 13.56 5.26 -7.96
CA PRO A 126 12.65 6.00 -8.81
C PRO A 126 11.27 5.32 -8.88
N TYR A 127 10.22 6.14 -8.99
CA TYR A 127 8.85 5.66 -9.09
C TYR A 127 8.56 5.11 -10.48
N ASP A 128 7.98 3.90 -10.55
CA ASP A 128 7.69 3.27 -11.84
C ASP A 128 6.43 3.84 -12.51
N TRP A 129 6.61 4.98 -13.18
CA TRP A 129 5.56 5.59 -13.99
C TRP A 129 5.12 4.71 -15.16
N LEU A 130 6.00 3.86 -15.69
CA LEU A 130 5.68 3.00 -16.84
C LEU A 130 4.83 1.82 -16.42
N THR A 131 5.11 1.22 -15.26
CA THR A 131 4.23 0.23 -14.62
C THR A 131 2.86 0.84 -14.34
N ILE A 132 2.78 2.06 -13.83
CA ILE A 132 1.49 2.74 -13.62
C ILE A 132 0.75 2.99 -14.93
N VAL A 133 1.44 3.46 -15.96
CA VAL A 133 0.84 3.65 -17.30
C VAL A 133 0.37 2.31 -17.88
N SER A 134 1.09 1.21 -17.66
CA SER A 134 0.69 -0.13 -18.09
C SER A 134 -0.52 -0.66 -17.33
N ILE A 135 -0.58 -0.43 -16.01
CA ILE A 135 -1.73 -0.75 -15.17
C ILE A 135 -2.92 0.10 -15.61
N ILE A 136 -2.74 1.39 -15.88
CA ILE A 136 -3.79 2.29 -16.39
C ILE A 136 -4.29 1.83 -17.76
N LEU A 137 -3.40 1.55 -18.71
CA LEU A 137 -3.76 1.04 -20.04
C LEU A 137 -4.49 -0.30 -19.95
N SER A 138 -4.05 -1.20 -19.06
CA SER A 138 -4.74 -2.46 -18.79
C SER A 138 -6.12 -2.28 -18.19
N LEU A 139 -6.24 -1.35 -17.24
CA LEU A 139 -7.52 -1.02 -16.61
C LEU A 139 -8.48 -0.36 -17.59
N LEU A 140 -7.99 0.50 -18.50
CA LEU A 140 -8.80 1.20 -19.50
C LEU A 140 -9.23 0.31 -20.67
N THR A 141 -8.37 -0.62 -21.10
CA THR A 141 -8.62 -1.45 -22.28
C THR A 141 -9.20 -2.83 -21.96
N GLY A 142 -9.20 -3.25 -20.69
CA GLY A 142 -9.61 -4.59 -20.27
C GLY A 142 -8.61 -5.70 -20.67
N CYS A 143 -7.57 -5.36 -21.42
CA CYS A 143 -6.49 -6.23 -21.83
C CYS A 143 -5.40 -6.29 -20.75
N LYS A 144 -4.78 -7.46 -20.55
CA LYS A 144 -3.71 -7.64 -19.54
C LYS A 144 -2.35 -7.23 -20.11
N PHE A 145 -2.01 -5.94 -20.06
CA PHE A 145 -0.69 -5.43 -20.37
C PHE A 145 0.12 -5.17 -19.08
N ASN A 146 1.13 -5.99 -18.82
CA ASN A 146 2.05 -5.75 -17.71
C ASN A 146 3.41 -5.35 -18.29
N PHE A 147 3.81 -4.11 -18.08
CA PHE A 147 5.17 -3.63 -18.36
C PHE A 147 5.78 -3.26 -17.01
N GLY A 148 6.88 -3.92 -16.63
CA GLY A 148 7.65 -3.60 -15.43
C GLY A 148 9.12 -3.49 -15.77
N PHE A 149 9.80 -2.51 -15.18
CA PHE A 149 11.25 -2.34 -15.29
C PHE A 149 11.92 -2.68 -13.97
N ASP A 150 13.02 -3.43 -14.06
CA ASP A 150 13.80 -3.82 -12.89
C ASP A 150 14.33 -2.57 -12.17
N GLY A 151 14.12 -2.48 -10.85
CA GLY A 151 14.56 -1.36 -10.02
C GLY A 151 13.58 -0.18 -9.88
N GLN A 152 12.31 -0.33 -10.24
CA GLN A 152 11.29 0.70 -10.01
C GLN A 152 10.12 0.11 -9.19
N CYS A 153 9.62 0.87 -8.20
CA CYS A 153 8.53 0.42 -7.31
C CYS A 153 7.29 1.30 -7.45
N ILE A 154 6.12 0.67 -7.46
CA ILE A 154 4.82 1.34 -7.25
C ILE A 154 4.38 1.11 -5.80
N CYS A 155 3.44 1.92 -5.28
CA CYS A 155 3.02 1.79 -3.88
C CYS A 155 2.53 0.38 -3.51
N SER A 156 1.82 -0.33 -4.39
CA SER A 156 1.39 -1.72 -4.13
C SER A 156 2.43 -2.79 -4.46
N GLY A 157 3.57 -2.41 -5.04
CA GLY A 157 4.68 -3.30 -5.37
C GLY A 157 5.88 -3.15 -4.42
N LEU A 158 5.79 -2.16 -3.51
CA LEU A 158 6.65 -1.98 -2.34
C LEU A 158 6.00 -2.71 -1.15
#